data_AF-A0A7C2GZC7-F1
#
_entry.id   AF-A0A7C2GZC7-F1
#
_cell.length_a   1.000
_cell.length_b   1.000
_cell.length_c   1.000
_cell.angle_alpha   90.00
_cell.angle_beta   90.00
_cell.angle_gamma   90.00
#
_symmetry.space_group_name_H-M   'P 1'
#
loop_
_entity.id
_entity.type
_entity.pdbx_description
1 polymer ?
#
loop_
_entity_poly.entity_id
_entity_poly.type
_entity_poly.pdbx_seq_one_letter_code
_entity_poly.pdbx_strand_id
1 'polypeptide(L)'
;MRGENVFRRMVRLGLVLLLLSGGWSPQPLLQERPAPSTHLKVGDPAPDFTLPDQNNRPVRLSDFRGKKNVVLAFYVLAFTGG
;
A
#
# COMPACT_ATOMS: atom_id res chain seq x y z
N MET A 1 -24.49 34.85 -42.03
CA MET A 1 -24.45 34.36 -40.64
C MET A 1 -23.02 33.96 -40.34
N ARG A 2 -22.36 34.66 -39.41
CA ARG A 2 -20.89 34.84 -39.34
C ARG A 2 -20.35 34.45 -37.95
N GLY A 3 -20.81 33.32 -37.39
CA GLY A 3 -20.62 32.97 -35.96
C GLY A 3 -19.95 31.61 -35.65
N GLU A 4 -19.90 30.65 -36.56
CA GLU A 4 -19.40 29.29 -36.24
C GLU A 4 -17.88 29.14 -36.22
N ASN A 5 -17.15 29.99 -36.93
CA ASN A 5 -15.69 29.89 -37.02
C ASN A 5 -14.96 30.45 -35.79
N VAL A 6 -15.63 31.30 -34.99
CA VAL A 6 -15.09 31.83 -33.72
C VAL A 6 -15.22 30.80 -32.60
N PHE A 7 -16.35 30.08 -32.55
CA PHE A 7 -16.60 29.04 -31.56
C PHE A 7 -15.64 27.85 -31.72
N ARG A 8 -15.38 27.39 -32.96
CA ARG A 8 -14.39 26.33 -33.23
C ARG A 8 -12.93 26.74 -32.96
N ARG A 9 -12.63 28.05 -32.99
CA ARG A 9 -11.31 28.59 -32.59
C ARG A 9 -11.17 28.71 -31.08
N MET A 10 -12.23 29.09 -30.36
CA MET A 10 -12.25 29.12 -28.90
C MET A 10 -12.15 27.72 -28.25
N VAL A 11 -12.75 26.68 -28.85
CA VAL A 11 -12.65 25.31 -28.34
C VAL A 11 -11.24 24.72 -28.54
N ARG A 12 -10.50 25.10 -29.59
CA ARG A 12 -9.13 24.61 -29.86
C ARG A 12 -8.03 25.41 -29.16
N LEU A 13 -8.28 26.67 -28.80
CA LEU A 13 -7.36 27.46 -27.98
C LEU A 13 -7.49 27.15 -26.48
N GLY A 14 -8.69 26.76 -26.00
CA GLY A 14 -8.88 26.30 -24.62
C GLY A 14 -8.20 24.95 -24.32
N LEU A 15 -8.01 24.08 -25.31
CA LEU A 15 -7.45 22.73 -25.12
C LEU A 15 -5.90 22.70 -25.12
N VAL A 16 -5.22 23.72 -25.65
CA VAL A 16 -3.74 23.77 -25.70
C VAL A 16 -3.13 24.51 -24.51
N LEU A 17 -3.87 25.41 -23.87
CA LEU A 17 -3.41 26.14 -22.67
C LEU A 17 -3.66 25.40 -21.35
N LEU A 18 -4.44 24.31 -21.34
CA LEU A 18 -4.62 23.44 -20.18
C LEU A 18 -3.57 22.32 -20.06
N LEU A 19 -2.53 22.34 -20.91
CA LEU A 19 -1.42 21.38 -20.91
C LEU A 19 -0.08 21.97 -20.41
N LEU A 20 -0.04 23.25 -20.02
CA LEU A 20 1.19 23.93 -19.58
C LEU A 20 1.14 24.49 -18.15
N SER A 21 0.16 24.06 -17.35
CA SER A 21 0.11 24.36 -15.91
C SER A 21 -0.11 23.08 -15.10
N GLY A 22 0.90 22.20 -15.07
CA GLY A 22 1.14 21.25 -13.98
C GLY A 22 -0.01 20.31 -13.56
N GLY A 23 -0.91 19.94 -14.47
CA GLY A 23 -2.08 19.11 -14.19
C GLY A 23 -1.85 17.65 -14.55
N TRP A 24 -1.93 16.79 -13.54
CA TRP A 24 -1.90 15.32 -13.63
C TRP A 24 -0.59 14.69 -14.10
N SER A 25 0.38 14.70 -13.21
CA SER A 25 1.07 13.43 -12.95
C SER A 25 0.04 12.50 -12.30
N PRO A 26 -0.30 11.32 -12.85
CA PRO A 26 -0.95 10.29 -12.06
C PRO A 26 0.06 9.90 -10.98
N GLN A 27 0.00 10.55 -9.82
CA GLN A 27 0.65 10.02 -8.64
C GLN A 27 -0.07 8.71 -8.36
N PRO A 28 0.59 7.54 -8.44
CA PRO A 28 0.00 6.34 -7.91
C PRO A 28 -0.28 6.64 -6.43
N LEU A 29 -1.56 6.84 -6.11
CA LEU A 29 -2.04 6.84 -4.74
C LEU A 29 -1.67 5.45 -4.24
N LEU A 30 -0.71 5.40 -3.32
CA LEU A 30 0.06 4.20 -2.98
C LEU A 30 1.15 3.92 -4.03
N GLN A 31 2.35 4.46 -3.77
CA GLN A 31 3.55 3.68 -4.04
C GLN A 31 3.28 2.33 -3.36
N GLU A 32 2.95 1.30 -4.15
CA GLU A 32 3.00 -0.08 -3.68
C GLU A 32 4.43 -0.25 -3.19
N ARG A 33 4.67 0.02 -1.89
CA ARG A 33 5.95 -0.30 -1.28
C ARG A 33 6.09 -1.77 -1.62
N PRO A 34 7.08 -2.18 -2.44
CA PRO A 34 7.25 -3.58 -2.75
C PRO A 34 7.25 -4.27 -1.40
N ALA A 35 6.28 -5.17 -1.19
CA ALA A 35 6.20 -5.90 0.05
C ALA A 35 7.60 -6.46 0.29
N PRO A 36 8.18 -6.27 1.49
CA PRO A 36 9.54 -6.74 1.75
C PRO A 36 9.63 -8.18 1.25
N SER A 37 10.55 -8.45 0.34
CA SER A 37 10.69 -9.74 -0.31
C SER A 37 10.96 -10.77 0.77
N THR A 38 9.94 -11.51 1.20
CA THR A 38 9.99 -12.50 2.27
C THR A 38 10.59 -13.80 1.74
N HIS A 39 11.82 -13.73 1.24
CA HIS A 39 12.61 -14.92 1.08
C HIS A 39 13.22 -15.27 2.44
N LEU A 40 12.39 -15.77 3.36
CA LEU A 40 12.84 -16.28 4.65
C LEU A 40 13.46 -17.66 4.43
N LYS A 41 14.70 -17.84 4.88
CA LYS A 41 15.41 -19.11 4.87
C LYS A 41 15.53 -19.64 6.29
N VAL A 42 15.68 -20.95 6.42
CA VAL A 42 15.96 -21.58 7.72
C VAL A 42 17.27 -21.02 8.27
N GLY A 43 17.25 -20.60 9.53
CA GLY A 43 18.38 -19.96 10.21
C GLY A 43 18.38 -18.44 10.14
N ASP A 44 17.57 -17.82 9.26
CA ASP A 44 17.43 -16.37 9.25
C ASP A 44 16.79 -15.89 10.57
N PRO A 45 17.21 -14.72 11.08
CA PRO A 45 16.54 -14.12 12.22
C PRO A 45 15.09 -13.81 11.85
N ALA A 46 14.14 -14.33 12.64
CA ALA A 46 12.72 -14.05 12.44
C ALA A 46 12.45 -12.53 12.49
N PRO A 47 11.74 -11.96 11.50
CA PRO A 47 11.36 -10.54 11.49
C PRO A 47 10.60 -10.18 12.76
N ASP A 48 10.98 -9.07 13.39
CA ASP A 48 10.30 -8.62 14.61
C ASP A 48 8.96 -7.97 14.26
N PHE A 49 7.97 -8.21 15.10
CA PHE A 49 6.66 -7.58 15.01
C PHE A 49 6.02 -7.48 16.38
N THR A 50 5.05 -6.58 16.50
CA THR A 50 4.22 -6.41 17.69
C THR A 50 2.77 -6.56 17.29
N LEU A 51 2.04 -7.45 17.96
CA LEU A 51 0.61 -7.67 17.75
C LEU A 51 -0.13 -7.54 19.07
N PRO A 52 -1.39 -7.07 19.06
CA PRO A 52 -2.25 -7.17 20.23
C PRO A 52 -2.61 -8.64 20.51
N ASP A 53 -2.63 -9.03 21.79
CA ASP A 53 -3.25 -10.28 22.23
C ASP A 53 -4.79 -10.16 22.31
N GLN A 54 -5.46 -11.22 22.77
CA GLN A 54 -6.92 -11.24 22.96
C GLN A 54 -7.45 -10.19 23.96
N ASN A 55 -6.57 -9.59 24.76
CA ASN A 55 -6.87 -8.53 25.73
C ASN A 55 -6.36 -7.15 25.25
N ASN A 56 -6.02 -7.00 23.97
CA ASN A 56 -5.40 -5.80 23.37
C ASN A 56 -4.06 -5.40 24.00
N ARG A 57 -3.37 -6.32 24.68
CA ARG A 57 -2.03 -6.05 25.21
C ARG A 57 -1.01 -6.24 24.10
N PRO A 58 -0.05 -5.31 23.93
CA PRO A 58 0.99 -5.46 22.92
C PRO A 58 1.92 -6.62 23.30
N VAL A 59 2.13 -7.54 22.35
CA VAL A 59 3.06 -8.66 22.45
C VAL A 59 4.07 -8.55 21.33
N ARG A 60 5.36 -8.46 21.68
CA ARG A 60 6.45 -8.34 20.70
C ARG A 60 7.22 -9.66 20.58
N LEU A 61 7.48 -10.10 19.35
CA LEU A 61 8.18 -11.37 19.10
C LEU A 61 9.55 -11.42 19.77
N SER A 62 10.30 -10.31 19.73
CA SER A 62 11.63 -10.22 20.32
C SER A 62 11.69 -10.46 21.83
N ASP A 63 10.57 -10.30 22.56
CA ASP A 63 10.53 -10.52 24.01
C ASP A 63 10.70 -12.01 24.39
N PHE A 64 10.51 -12.91 23.42
CA PHE A 64 10.62 -14.37 23.55
C PHE A 64 12.00 -14.93 23.14
N ARG A 65 12.85 -14.12 22.48
CA ARG A 65 14.17 -14.56 22.00
C ARG A 65 15.03 -15.07 23.15
N GLY A 66 15.60 -16.25 22.98
CA GLY A 66 16.48 -16.91 23.96
C GLY A 66 15.77 -17.44 25.22
N LYS A 67 14.43 -17.32 25.32
CA LYS A 67 13.66 -17.74 26.50
C LYS A 67 12.82 -18.98 26.24
N LYS A 68 12.25 -19.12 25.05
CA LYS A 68 11.40 -20.25 24.66
C LYS A 68 11.30 -20.38 23.15
N ASN A 69 10.94 -21.58 22.68
CA ASN A 69 10.57 -21.80 21.29
C ASN A 69 9.21 -21.15 21.00
N VAL A 70 9.04 -20.61 19.80
CA VAL A 70 7.82 -19.93 19.35
C VAL A 70 7.37 -20.54 18.02
N VAL A 71 6.07 -20.82 17.90
CA VAL A 71 5.43 -21.27 16.66
C VAL A 71 4.47 -20.18 16.20
N LEU A 72 4.51 -19.82 14.91
CA LEU A 72 3.57 -18.88 14.30
C LEU A 72 2.61 -19.64 13.39
N ALA A 73 1.32 -19.44 13.62
CA ALA A 73 0.24 -19.98 12.80
C ALA A 73 -0.57 -18.82 12.22
N PHE A 74 -0.77 -18.83 10.90
CA PHE A 74 -1.58 -17.85 10.19
C PHE A 74 -2.86 -18.55 9.71
N TYR A 75 -4.02 -18.02 10.10
CA TYR A 75 -5.32 -18.49 9.66
C TYR A 75 -6.09 -17.33 9.02
N VAL A 76 -6.89 -17.62 7.99
CA VAL A 76 -7.61 -16.59 7.23
C VAL A 76 -8.78 -16.04 8.04
N LEU A 77 -9.51 -16.93 8.71
CA LEU A 77 -10.70 -16.60 9.49
C LEU A 77 -10.60 -17.27 10.86
N ALA A 78 -11.02 -16.55 11.90
CA ALA A 78 -11.20 -17.13 13.22
C ALA A 78 -12.48 -17.98 13.25
N PHE A 79 -12.53 -18.99 14.12
CA PHE A 79 -13.72 -19.81 14.41
C PHE A 79 -14.28 -20.62 13.22
N THR A 80 -13.42 -21.09 12.31
CA THR A 80 -13.79 -22.00 11.22
C THR A 80 -13.29 -23.43 11.49
N GLY A 81 -13.97 -24.42 10.89
CA GLY A 81 -13.40 -25.77 10.78
C GLY A 81 -12.14 -25.75 9.91
N GLY A 82 -11.09 -26.43 10.37
CA GLY A 82 -9.81 -26.53 9.66
C GLY A 82 -9.82 -27.58 8.57
#